data_AF-A0A7S4SWQ7-F1
#
_entry.id   AF-A0A7S4SWQ7-F1
#
_cell.length_a   1.000
_cell.length_b   1.000
_cell.length_c   1.000
_cell.angle_alpha   90.00
_cell.angle_beta   90.00
_cell.angle_gamma   90.00
#
_symmetry.space_group_name_H-M   'P 1'
#
loop_
_entity.id
_entity.type
_entity.pdbx_description
1 polymer ?
#
loop_
_entity_poly.entity_id
_entity_poly.type
_entity_poly.pdbx_seq_one_letter_code
_entity_poly.pdbx_strand_id
1 'polypeptide(L)'
;TGGAMASSGFDQGSFNPAVTLGINMASFVHGGGDSSPSFGAWLLFLLTPLLGAVLAAAVFQATRVVEYHIHEVPERAAEREGEAWQASEDTEVRAASQGNVFI
;
A
#
# COMPACT_ATOMS: atom_id res chain seq x y z
N THR A 1 15.18 -10.42 0.39
CA THR A 1 16.42 -11.09 -0.06
C THR A 1 16.18 -12.24 -1.05
N GLY A 2 15.05 -12.97 -1.00
CA GLY A 2 14.78 -14.07 -1.95
C GLY A 2 14.69 -13.68 -3.44
N GLY A 3 14.03 -12.57 -3.79
CA GLY A 3 13.88 -12.14 -5.20
C GLY A 3 15.20 -11.78 -5.88
N ALA A 4 16.12 -11.13 -5.16
CA ALA A 4 17.45 -10.80 -5.67
C ALA A 4 18.34 -12.04 -5.90
N MET A 5 18.20 -13.07 -5.05
CA MET A 5 18.90 -14.35 -5.21
C MET A 5 18.33 -15.17 -6.38
N ALA A 6 17.01 -15.11 -6.60
CA ALA A 6 16.36 -15.81 -7.70
C ALA A 6 16.55 -15.12 -9.07
N SER A 7 16.66 -13.78 -9.09
CA SER A 7 16.86 -12.94 -10.29
C SER A 7 18.31 -12.49 -10.49
N SER A 8 19.26 -13.07 -9.74
CA SER A 8 20.64 -12.54 -9.66
C SER A 8 21.34 -12.48 -11.03
N GLY A 9 21.04 -13.41 -11.92
CA GLY A 9 21.61 -13.48 -13.27
C GLY A 9 20.92 -12.59 -14.32
N PHE A 10 19.85 -11.87 -13.96
CA PHE A 10 19.06 -11.07 -14.91
C PHE A 10 19.05 -9.58 -14.56
N ASP A 11 18.55 -9.21 -13.37
CA ASP A 11 18.49 -7.81 -12.93
C ASP A 11 18.98 -7.59 -11.48
N GLN A 12 19.51 -8.62 -10.83
CA GLN A 12 19.96 -8.60 -9.42
C GLN A 12 18.85 -8.27 -8.40
N GLY A 13 17.59 -8.42 -8.77
CA GLY A 13 16.43 -8.11 -7.93
C GLY A 13 16.02 -6.64 -7.98
N SER A 14 16.32 -5.93 -9.07
CA SER A 14 16.02 -4.50 -9.24
C SER A 14 14.55 -4.26 -9.64
N PHE A 15 13.63 -4.81 -8.86
CA PHE A 15 12.18 -4.68 -9.07
C PHE A 15 11.60 -3.33 -8.62
N ASN A 16 12.45 -2.36 -8.28
CA ASN A 16 12.04 -1.00 -7.97
C ASN A 16 12.42 -0.07 -9.13
N PRO A 17 11.44 0.37 -9.94
CA PRO A 17 11.72 1.20 -11.11
C PRO A 17 12.39 2.54 -10.77
N ALA A 18 12.15 3.10 -9.57
CA ALA A 18 12.78 4.34 -9.13
C ALA A 18 14.27 4.15 -8.78
N VAL A 19 14.61 3.02 -8.15
CA VAL A 19 16.00 2.69 -7.80
C VAL A 19 16.82 2.45 -9.06
N THR A 20 16.30 1.67 -10.01
CA THR A 20 17.03 1.39 -11.25
C THR A 20 17.14 2.61 -12.15
N LEU A 21 16.12 3.47 -12.19
CA LEU A 21 16.19 4.76 -12.89
C LEU A 21 17.32 5.62 -12.31
N GLY A 22 17.42 5.70 -10.99
CA GLY A 22 18.49 6.43 -10.30
C GLY A 22 19.88 5.89 -10.63
N ILE A 23 20.07 4.57 -10.64
CA ILE A 23 21.35 3.93 -10.99
C ILE A 23 21.72 4.19 -12.46
N ASN A 24 20.77 4.02 -13.40
CA ASN A 24 21.03 4.28 -14.81
C ASN A 24 21.34 5.76 -15.08
N MET A 25 20.67 6.68 -14.39
CA MET A 25 20.94 8.12 -14.51
C MET A 25 22.29 8.50 -13.89
N ALA A 26 22.64 7.92 -12.74
CA ALA A 26 23.96 8.10 -12.14
C ALA A 26 25.09 7.54 -13.04
N SER A 27 24.86 6.39 -13.68
CA SER A 27 25.80 5.79 -14.63
C SER A 27 25.99 6.65 -15.88
N PHE A 28 24.90 7.23 -16.40
CA PHE A 28 24.94 8.18 -17.53
C PHE A 28 25.74 9.45 -17.19
N VAL A 29 25.55 10.01 -16.00
CA VAL A 29 26.26 11.22 -15.55
C VAL A 29 27.75 10.96 -15.26
N HIS A 30 28.11 9.78 -14.76
CA HIS A 30 29.49 9.41 -14.44
C HIS A 30 30.28 8.83 -15.63
N GLY A 31 29.75 8.92 -16.85
CA GLY A 31 30.45 8.47 -18.07
C GLY A 31 30.54 6.95 -18.22
N GLY A 32 29.59 6.20 -17.66
CA GLY A 32 29.49 4.76 -17.80
C GLY A 32 29.17 4.35 -19.25
N GLY A 33 30.23 4.19 -20.06
CA GLY A 33 30.37 3.36 -21.26
C GLY A 33 29.26 3.38 -22.33
N ASP A 34 29.53 4.05 -23.45
CA ASP A 34 29.20 3.81 -24.89
C ASP A 34 27.92 3.09 -25.37
N SER A 35 27.03 2.61 -24.51
CA SER A 35 25.78 1.93 -24.86
C SER A 35 24.63 2.61 -24.13
N SER A 36 24.26 3.79 -24.62
CA SER A 36 23.03 4.46 -24.18
C SER A 36 21.86 3.49 -24.37
N PRO A 37 21.11 3.11 -23.30
CA PRO A 37 19.99 2.20 -23.45
C PRO A 37 18.96 2.85 -24.38
N SER A 38 18.43 2.08 -25.34
CA SER A 38 17.38 2.57 -26.23
C SER A 38 16.15 2.98 -25.42
N PHE A 39 15.37 3.94 -25.91
CA PHE A 39 14.14 4.38 -25.25
C PHE A 39 13.19 3.21 -24.91
N GLY A 40 13.15 2.17 -25.76
CA GLY A 40 12.38 0.96 -25.50
C GLY A 40 12.88 0.17 -24.28
N ALA A 41 14.19 0.12 -24.05
CA ALA A 41 14.75 -0.51 -22.85
C ALA A 41 14.32 0.22 -21.58
N TRP A 42 14.30 1.57 -21.60
CA TRP A 42 13.80 2.38 -20.49
C TRP A 42 12.32 2.14 -20.20
N LEU A 43 11.49 2.06 -21.25
CA LEU A 43 10.06 1.84 -21.11
C LEU A 43 9.75 0.44 -20.56
N LEU A 44 10.41 -0.59 -21.09
CA LEU A 44 10.29 -1.95 -20.55
C LEU A 44 10.74 -2.01 -19.09
N PHE A 45 11.81 -1.28 -18.74
CA PHE A 45 12.31 -1.25 -17.37
C PHE A 45 11.31 -0.60 -16.39
N LEU A 46 10.61 0.46 -16.81
CA LEU A 46 9.63 1.12 -15.94
C LEU A 46 8.31 0.34 -15.83
N LEU A 47 7.83 -0.23 -16.93
CA LEU A 47 6.48 -0.82 -16.99
C LEU A 47 6.44 -2.28 -16.51
N THR A 48 7.48 -3.07 -16.78
CA THR A 48 7.50 -4.49 -16.43
C THR A 48 7.37 -4.73 -14.91
N PRO A 49 8.07 -3.98 -14.03
CA PRO A 49 7.90 -4.12 -12.59
C PRO A 49 6.50 -3.73 -12.11
N LEU A 50 5.88 -2.71 -12.72
CA LEU A 50 4.51 -2.30 -12.38
C LEU A 50 3.50 -3.38 -12.74
N LEU A 51 3.62 -3.96 -13.93
CA LEU A 51 2.76 -5.07 -14.36
C LEU A 51 2.96 -6.31 -13.50
N GLY A 52 4.22 -6.64 -13.17
CA GLY A 52 4.54 -7.75 -12.27
C GLY A 52 3.98 -7.55 -10.86
N ALA A 53 4.03 -6.32 -10.33
CA ALA A 53 3.46 -5.99 -9.02
C ALA A 53 1.93 -6.11 -9.00
N VAL A 54 1.24 -5.61 -10.03
CA VAL A 54 -0.22 -5.74 -10.16
C VAL A 54 -0.61 -7.21 -10.25
N LEU A 55 0.09 -8.00 -11.07
CA LEU A 55 -0.18 -9.43 -11.20
C LEU A 55 0.06 -10.18 -9.89
N ALA A 56 1.17 -9.90 -9.21
CA ALA A 56 1.48 -10.51 -7.92
C ALA A 56 0.43 -10.16 -6.86
N ALA A 57 -0.02 -8.90 -6.81
CA ALA A 57 -1.10 -8.47 -5.92
C ALA A 57 -2.42 -9.18 -6.25
N ALA A 58 -2.76 -9.34 -7.53
CA ALA A 58 -3.95 -10.08 -7.96
C ALA A 58 -3.89 -11.56 -7.54
N VAL A 59 -2.74 -12.22 -7.74
CA VAL A 59 -2.53 -13.61 -7.30
C VAL A 59 -2.57 -13.74 -5.78
N PHE A 60 -1.99 -12.79 -5.05
CA PHE A 60 -2.06 -12.75 -3.60
C PHE A 60 -3.50 -12.60 -3.12
N GLN A 61 -4.27 -11.65 -3.66
CA GLN A 61 -5.69 -11.49 -3.36
C GLN A 61 -6.48 -12.76 -3.67
N ALA A 62 -6.30 -13.36 -4.84
CA ALA A 62 -7.00 -14.58 -5.24
C ALA A 62 -6.69 -15.79 -4.33
N THR A 63 -5.50 -15.86 -3.76
CA THR A 63 -5.10 -16.94 -2.84
C THR A 63 -5.43 -16.66 -1.38
N ARG A 64 -5.70 -15.40 -1.02
CA ARG A 64 -6.00 -14.93 0.35
C ARG A 64 -7.40 -14.34 0.50
N VAL A 65 -8.32 -14.62 -0.44
CA VAL A 65 -9.72 -14.14 -0.42
C VAL A 65 -10.41 -14.39 0.93
N VAL A 66 -10.07 -15.48 1.61
CA VAL A 66 -10.66 -15.87 2.91
C VAL A 66 -10.36 -14.85 4.03
N GLU A 67 -9.26 -14.10 3.96
CA GLU A 67 -8.83 -13.17 5.02
C GLU A 67 -9.43 -11.76 4.85
N TYR A 68 -9.73 -11.33 3.62
CA TYR A 68 -10.28 -10.00 3.33
C TYR A 68 -11.78 -9.86 3.60
N HIS A 69 -12.54 -10.96 3.66
CA HIS A 69 -13.95 -10.92 4.06
C HIS A 69 -14.17 -10.75 5.56
N ILE A 70 -13.11 -10.68 6.37
CA ILE A 70 -13.21 -10.49 7.83
C ILE A 70 -13.06 -9.00 8.23
N HIS A 71 -12.60 -8.12 7.33
CA HIS A 71 -12.39 -6.70 7.63
C HIS A 71 -13.64 -5.81 7.56
N GLU A 72 -14.81 -6.33 7.17
CA GLU A 72 -16.09 -5.61 7.33
C GLU A 72 -16.61 -5.61 8.79
N VAL A 73 -15.99 -6.42 9.67
CA VAL A 73 -16.39 -6.56 11.08
C VAL A 73 -15.80 -5.49 12.00
N PRO A 74 -14.50 -5.11 11.93
CA PRO A 74 -13.92 -4.11 12.85
C PRO A 74 -14.44 -2.68 12.63
N GLU A 75 -14.69 -2.27 11.39
CA GLU A 75 -15.19 -0.90 11.11
C GLU A 75 -16.63 -0.73 11.58
N ARG A 76 -17.51 -1.71 11.27
CA ARG A 76 -18.90 -1.72 11.75
C ARG A 76 -19.01 -1.91 13.28
N ALA A 77 -18.04 -2.57 13.90
CA ALA A 77 -17.99 -2.69 15.36
C ALA A 77 -17.60 -1.35 16.00
N ALA A 78 -16.59 -0.66 15.45
CA ALA A 78 -16.16 0.66 15.91
C ALA A 78 -17.26 1.73 15.74
N GLU A 79 -18.01 1.70 14.63
CA GLU A 79 -19.16 2.58 14.40
C GLU A 79 -20.27 2.37 15.44
N ARG A 80 -20.62 1.11 15.75
CA ARG A 80 -21.65 0.77 16.76
C ARG A 80 -21.22 1.13 18.18
N GLU A 81 -19.94 0.99 18.49
CA GLU A 81 -19.39 1.42 19.77
C GLU A 81 -19.42 2.95 19.90
N GLY A 82 -19.09 3.67 18.82
CA GLY A 82 -19.22 5.13 18.76
C GLY A 82 -20.65 5.62 18.95
N GLU A 83 -21.62 5.00 18.27
CA GLU A 83 -23.05 5.32 18.43
C GLU A 83 -23.56 5.05 19.85
N ALA A 84 -23.11 3.95 20.49
CA ALA A 84 -23.48 3.61 21.86
C ALA A 84 -22.91 4.60 22.89
N TRP A 85 -21.66 5.03 22.70
CA TRP A 85 -21.04 6.06 23.54
C TRP A 85 -21.76 7.40 23.42
N GLN A 86 -22.04 7.84 22.19
CA GLN A 86 -22.76 9.09 21.94
C GLN A 86 -24.14 9.09 22.61
N ALA A 87 -24.87 7.97 22.52
CA ALA A 87 -26.17 7.80 23.16
C ALA A 87 -26.10 7.85 24.69
N SER A 88 -25.02 7.34 25.31
CA SER A 88 -24.82 7.44 26.75
C SER A 88 -24.53 8.87 27.21
N GLU A 89 -23.69 9.62 26.48
CA GLU A 89 -23.39 11.02 26.79
C GLU A 89 -24.64 11.89 26.66
N ASP A 90 -25.43 11.72 25.59
CA ASP A 90 -26.68 12.47 25.39
C ASP A 90 -27.71 12.18 26.49
N THR A 91 -27.72 10.96 27.03
CA THR A 91 -28.60 10.58 28.14
C THR A 91 -28.14 11.20 29.45
N GLU A 92 -26.83 11.20 29.71
CA GLU A 92 -26.24 11.83 30.90
C GLU A 92 -26.44 13.36 30.89
N VAL A 93 -26.21 13.99 29.75
CA VAL A 93 -26.43 15.45 29.57
C VAL A 93 -27.91 15.81 29.74
N ARG A 94 -28.84 14.99 29.23
CA ARG A 94 -30.29 15.19 29.44
C ARG A 94 -30.69 15.03 30.91
N ALA A 95 -30.13 14.04 31.61
CA ALA A 95 -30.40 13.84 33.03
C ALA A 95 -29.86 15.01 33.86
N ALA A 96 -28.66 15.51 33.56
CA ALA A 96 -28.08 16.68 34.20
C ALA A 96 -28.88 17.97 33.92
N SER A 97 -29.37 18.14 32.69
CA SER A 97 -30.22 19.28 32.30
C SER A 97 -31.55 19.28 33.05
N GLN A 98 -32.21 18.13 33.20
CA GLN A 98 -33.49 18.03 33.94
C GLN A 98 -33.34 18.21 35.45
N GLY A 99 -32.19 17.83 36.03
CA GLY A 99 -31.87 18.11 37.43
C GLY A 99 -31.63 19.59 37.74
N ASN A 100 -31.36 20.41 36.72
CA ASN A 100 -31.03 21.83 36.87
C ASN A 100 -32.21 22.78 36.59
N VAL A 101 -33.43 22.25 36.40
CA VAL A 101 -34.67 23.04 36.18
C VAL A 101 -35.42 23.35 37.49
N PHE A 102 -34.92 22.87 38.64
CA PHE A 102 -35.49 23.12 39.96
C PHE A 102 -34.54 23.92 40.87
N ILE A 103 -34.08 25.09 40.41
CA ILE A 103 -33.63 26.21 41.27
C ILE A 103 -34.21 27.51 40.71
#